data_AF-A0A1S3SJ29-F1
#
_entry.id   AF-A0A1S3SJ29-F1
#
_cell.length_a   1.000
_cell.length_b   1.000
_cell.length_c   1.000
_cell.angle_alpha   90.00
_cell.angle_beta   90.00
_cell.angle_gamma   90.00
#
_symmetry.space_group_name_H-M   'P 1'
#
loop_
_entity.id
_entity.type
_entity.pdbx_description
1 polymer ?
#
loop_
_entity_poly.entity_id
_entity_poly.type
_entity_poly.pdbx_seq_one_letter_code
_entity_poly.pdbx_strand_id
1 'polypeptide(L)'
;MTTPEKYPRSSIEDDFNYGTNVATASVQIRMDFLRKVYTILSLQIILTTATSALFMFCDTIKDFVHSSPAVVLMSAIGSLVLIIALAFYRHQHPINLYLLAAFTLLESVSVATAVTFYEYSIVLQAFFLTAAVFLGLTAYTFQSKRDFSKLGAGLFSGLWILIIAGFMKVSFVLFTVSVYCSNLFSFK
;
A
#
# COMPACT_ATOMS: atom_id res chain seq x y z
N MET A 1 20.88 5.98 45.29
CA MET A 1 21.08 5.85 43.83
C MET A 1 19.74 6.08 43.14
N THR A 2 19.34 7.35 42.99
CA THR A 2 18.07 7.73 42.37
C THR A 2 18.27 7.84 40.86
N THR A 3 17.51 7.08 40.09
CA THR A 3 17.49 7.18 38.62
C THR A 3 17.20 8.62 38.19
N PRO A 4 17.92 9.20 37.22
CA PRO A 4 17.60 10.53 36.73
C PRO A 4 16.26 10.46 36.00
N GLU A 5 15.29 11.23 36.51
CA GLU A 5 13.96 11.40 35.91
C GLU A 5 14.13 12.01 34.51
N LYS A 6 14.00 11.17 33.49
CA LYS A 6 14.12 11.53 32.08
C LYS A 6 12.76 12.06 31.64
N TYR A 7 12.71 13.36 31.33
CA TYR A 7 11.59 14.19 30.86
C TYR A 7 10.95 15.07 31.94
N PRO A 8 11.14 16.41 31.88
CA PRO A 8 10.41 17.33 32.74
C PRO A 8 8.92 17.34 32.35
N ARG A 9 8.07 17.50 33.36
CA ARG A 9 6.61 17.55 33.25
C ARG A 9 6.16 18.53 32.15
N SER A 10 5.39 18.00 31.20
CA SER A 10 4.52 18.67 30.22
C SER A 10 4.48 20.20 30.33
N SER A 11 5.23 20.89 29.48
CA SER A 11 5.08 22.33 29.28
C SER A 11 3.75 22.57 28.53
N ILE A 12 3.04 23.64 28.87
CA ILE A 12 1.85 24.09 28.11
C ILE A 12 2.19 24.28 26.62
N GLU A 13 3.44 24.59 26.29
CA GLU A 13 3.94 24.68 24.90
C GLU A 13 3.90 23.33 24.15
N ASP A 14 4.04 22.20 24.85
CA ASP A 14 3.94 20.87 24.25
C ASP A 14 2.49 20.54 23.88
N ASP A 15 1.54 21.00 24.71
CA ASP A 15 0.09 20.84 24.48
C ASP A 15 -0.39 21.69 23.29
N PHE A 16 0.18 22.89 23.10
CA PHE A 16 -0.03 23.70 21.90
C PHE A 16 0.67 23.15 20.64
N ASN A 17 1.85 22.51 20.78
CA ASN A 17 2.54 21.86 19.67
C ASN A 17 1.86 20.57 19.19
N TYR A 18 1.03 19.95 20.03
CA TYR A 18 0.22 18.77 19.70
C TYR A 18 -1.19 19.12 19.20
N GLY A 19 -1.44 20.37 18.82
CA GLY A 19 -2.72 20.82 18.27
C GLY A 19 -3.08 20.11 16.95
N THR A 20 -4.03 19.17 17.03
CA THR A 20 -4.91 18.56 16.01
C THR A 20 -4.34 18.03 14.68
N ASN A 21 -3.15 18.44 14.21
CA ASN A 21 -2.54 17.99 12.95
C ASN A 21 -1.00 17.99 13.03
N VAL A 22 -0.36 16.93 12.52
CA VAL A 22 1.10 16.85 12.39
C VAL A 22 1.70 17.98 11.54
N ALA A 23 0.93 18.60 10.65
CA ALA A 23 1.40 19.73 9.84
C ALA A 23 1.71 21.00 10.66
N THR A 24 1.01 21.21 11.78
CA THR A 24 1.16 22.37 12.67
C THR A 24 2.14 22.15 13.82
N ALA A 25 2.61 20.91 14.00
CA ALA A 25 3.59 20.57 15.03
C ALA A 25 4.99 21.13 14.73
N SER A 26 5.83 21.19 15.77
CA SER A 26 7.22 21.64 15.66
C SER A 26 8.01 20.82 14.62
N VAL A 27 9.04 21.44 14.03
CA VAL A 27 9.86 20.80 12.98
C VAL A 27 10.46 19.49 13.47
N GLN A 28 10.88 19.41 14.74
CA GLN A 28 11.43 18.19 15.32
C GLN A 28 10.40 17.05 15.34
N ILE A 29 9.18 17.30 15.83
CA ILE A 29 8.10 16.30 15.89
C ILE A 29 7.72 15.82 14.50
N ARG A 30 7.65 16.74 13.53
CA ARG A 30 7.36 16.43 12.13
C ARG A 30 8.41 15.51 11.51
N MET A 31 9.70 15.81 11.72
CA MET A 31 10.79 15.01 11.18
C MET A 31 10.87 13.63 11.84
N ASP A 32 10.56 13.51 13.12
CA ASP A 32 10.50 12.22 13.81
C ASP A 32 9.33 11.35 13.32
N PHE A 33 8.14 11.96 13.11
CA PHE A 33 7.02 11.29 12.49
C PHE A 33 7.36 10.79 11.08
N LEU A 34 7.93 11.66 10.24
CA LEU A 34 8.36 11.30 8.89
C LEU A 34 9.39 10.16 8.93
N ARG A 35 10.40 10.23 9.79
CA ARG A 35 11.39 9.15 9.94
C ARG A 35 10.74 7.81 10.25
N LYS A 36 9.77 7.78 11.18
CA LYS A 36 9.06 6.56 11.55
C LYS A 36 8.25 6.01 10.37
N VAL A 37 7.50 6.86 9.68
CA VAL A 37 6.66 6.46 8.54
C VAL A 37 7.51 5.95 7.38
N TYR A 38 8.55 6.69 6.98
CA TYR A 38 9.44 6.27 5.89
C TYR A 38 10.18 4.98 6.23
N THR A 39 10.59 4.78 7.49
CA THR A 39 11.21 3.51 7.92
C THR A 39 10.26 2.33 7.73
N ILE A 40 9.00 2.46 8.16
CA ILE A 40 7.99 1.41 7.99
C ILE A 40 7.72 1.16 6.50
N LEU A 41 7.52 2.22 5.71
CA LEU A 41 7.27 2.10 4.27
C LEU A 41 8.44 1.44 3.52
N SER A 42 9.68 1.83 3.83
CA SER A 42 10.86 1.20 3.23
C SER A 42 10.94 -0.29 3.55
N LEU A 43 10.65 -0.69 4.80
CA LEU A 43 10.61 -2.10 5.18
C LEU A 43 9.52 -2.87 4.42
N GLN A 44 8.34 -2.27 4.26
CA GLN A 44 7.23 -2.86 3.50
C GLN A 44 7.58 -3.07 2.03
N ILE A 45 8.22 -2.07 1.39
CA ILE A 45 8.67 -2.19 0.00
C ILE A 45 9.72 -3.30 -0.12
N ILE A 46 10.71 -3.36 0.77
CA ILE A 46 11.73 -4.41 0.75
C ILE A 46 11.09 -5.80 0.88
N LEU A 47 10.16 -5.96 1.81
CA LEU A 47 9.43 -7.22 2.00
C LEU A 47 8.65 -7.62 0.75
N THR A 48 7.94 -6.67 0.12
CA THR A 48 7.18 -6.93 -1.09
C THR A 48 8.10 -7.27 -2.27
N THR A 49 9.19 -6.54 -2.45
CA THR A 49 10.19 -6.82 -3.49
C THR A 49 10.85 -8.19 -3.30
N ALA A 50 11.22 -8.53 -2.07
CA ALA A 50 11.82 -9.84 -1.76
C ALA A 50 10.84 -10.99 -2.02
N THR A 51 9.57 -10.83 -1.64
CA THR A 51 8.51 -11.82 -1.89
C THR A 51 8.25 -11.98 -3.38
N SER A 52 8.15 -10.88 -4.13
CA SER A 52 8.00 -10.91 -5.59
C SER A 52 9.18 -11.59 -6.28
N ALA A 53 10.42 -11.28 -5.86
CA ALA A 53 11.61 -11.94 -6.39
C ALA A 53 11.59 -13.45 -6.12
N LEU A 54 11.22 -13.87 -4.90
CA LEU A 54 11.11 -15.29 -4.54
C LEU A 54 10.13 -16.03 -5.46
N PHE A 55 8.94 -15.46 -5.70
CA PHE A 55 7.93 -16.06 -6.57
C PHE A 55 8.37 -16.13 -8.03
N MET A 56 9.17 -15.16 -8.49
CA MET A 56 9.68 -15.13 -9.86
C MET A 56 10.84 -16.10 -10.09
N PHE A 57 11.71 -16.30 -9.10
CA PHE A 57 12.87 -17.19 -9.23
C PHE A 57 12.59 -18.64 -8.83
N CYS A 58 11.47 -18.92 -8.15
CA CYS A 58 11.08 -20.27 -7.76
C CYS A 58 9.93 -20.78 -8.62
N ASP A 59 10.26 -21.63 -9.60
CA ASP A 59 9.27 -22.20 -10.53
C ASP A 59 8.18 -22.99 -9.81
N THR A 60 8.50 -23.71 -8.72
CA THR A 60 7.50 -24.45 -7.94
C THR A 60 6.43 -23.54 -7.33
N ILE A 61 6.80 -22.36 -6.83
CA ILE A 61 5.85 -21.41 -6.27
C ILE A 61 5.03 -20.77 -7.41
N LYS A 62 5.70 -20.42 -8.51
CA LYS A 62 5.04 -19.87 -9.70
C LYS A 62 3.96 -20.81 -10.25
N ASP A 63 4.30 -22.09 -10.42
CA ASP A 63 3.37 -23.10 -10.93
C ASP A 63 2.19 -23.32 -9.98
N PHE A 64 2.43 -23.33 -8.66
CA PHE A 64 1.38 -23.45 -7.65
C PHE A 64 0.38 -22.29 -7.72
N VAL A 65 0.89 -21.07 -7.83
CA VAL A 65 0.10 -19.84 -7.87
C VAL A 65 -0.69 -19.73 -9.17
N HIS A 66 -0.11 -20.15 -10.31
CA HIS A 66 -0.81 -20.19 -11.60
C HIS A 66 -1.90 -21.27 -11.61
N SER A 67 -1.69 -22.36 -10.90
CA SER A 67 -2.68 -23.44 -10.75
C SER A 67 -3.83 -23.09 -9.80
N SER A 68 -3.63 -22.14 -8.87
CA SER A 68 -4.59 -21.77 -7.84
C SER A 68 -4.93 -20.28 -7.87
N PRO A 69 -5.87 -19.85 -8.72
CA PRO A 69 -6.38 -18.47 -8.71
C PRO A 69 -7.04 -18.10 -7.37
N ALA A 70 -7.38 -19.09 -6.54
CA ALA A 70 -7.88 -18.89 -5.19
C ALA A 70 -6.89 -18.17 -4.27
N VAL A 71 -5.57 -18.30 -4.49
CA VAL A 71 -4.55 -17.63 -3.65
C VAL A 71 -4.67 -16.12 -3.76
N VAL A 72 -4.83 -15.59 -4.98
CA VAL A 72 -5.00 -14.15 -5.24
C VAL A 72 -6.34 -13.66 -4.71
N LEU A 73 -7.40 -14.44 -4.88
CA LEU A 73 -8.72 -14.05 -4.37
C LEU A 73 -8.74 -14.00 -2.84
N MET A 74 -8.13 -14.99 -2.17
CA MET A 74 -8.01 -15.00 -0.71
C MET A 74 -7.13 -13.87 -0.20
N SER A 75 -6.02 -13.55 -0.88
CA SER A 75 -5.17 -12.42 -0.49
C SER A 75 -5.90 -11.08 -0.66
N ALA A 76 -6.67 -10.92 -1.74
CA ALA A 76 -7.46 -9.72 -2.00
C ALA A 76 -8.63 -9.52 -1.01
N ILE A 77 -9.39 -10.58 -0.71
CA ILE A 77 -10.46 -10.51 0.30
C ILE A 77 -9.86 -10.28 1.68
N GLY A 78 -8.77 -10.97 2.01
CA GLY A 78 -8.07 -10.80 3.28
C GLY A 78 -7.51 -9.39 3.46
N SER A 79 -6.93 -8.79 2.42
CA SER A 79 -6.42 -7.43 2.46
C SER A 79 -7.54 -6.40 2.64
N LEU A 80 -8.71 -6.62 2.03
CA LEU A 80 -9.91 -5.80 2.25
C LEU A 80 -10.42 -5.89 3.69
N VAL A 81 -10.48 -7.09 4.28
CA VAL A 81 -10.90 -7.25 5.68
C VAL A 81 -9.89 -6.58 6.62
N LEU A 82 -8.59 -6.73 6.36
CA LEU A 82 -7.55 -6.11 7.16
C LEU A 82 -7.58 -4.58 7.07
N ILE A 83 -7.90 -3.99 5.91
CA ILE A 83 -8.01 -2.54 5.80
C ILE A 83 -9.18 -1.99 6.63
N ILE A 84 -10.30 -2.71 6.67
CA ILE A 84 -11.46 -2.37 7.51
C ILE A 84 -11.07 -2.49 8.98
N ALA A 85 -10.42 -3.58 9.38
CA ALA A 85 -9.94 -3.76 10.75
C ALA A 85 -8.95 -2.64 11.14
N LEU A 86 -8.01 -2.29 10.25
CA LEU A 86 -7.05 -1.22 10.48
C LEU A 86 -7.75 0.13 10.65
N ALA A 87 -8.85 0.38 9.94
CA ALA A 87 -9.64 1.61 10.11
C ALA A 87 -10.23 1.72 11.53
N PHE A 88 -10.72 0.62 12.12
CA PHE A 88 -11.21 0.58 13.50
C PHE A 88 -10.09 0.69 14.53
N TYR A 89 -8.96 0.01 14.31
CA TYR A 89 -7.85 -0.04 15.27
C TYR A 89 -6.74 1.00 15.02
N ARG A 90 -6.95 1.99 14.14
CA ARG A 90 -5.92 2.97 13.70
C ARG A 90 -5.23 3.72 14.84
N HIS A 91 -5.95 3.98 15.94
CA HIS A 91 -5.46 4.74 17.09
C HIS A 91 -4.85 3.86 18.19
N GLN A 92 -4.90 2.53 18.05
CA GLN A 92 -4.40 1.60 19.05
C GLN A 92 -2.99 1.12 18.70
N HIS A 93 -1.99 1.73 19.33
CA HIS A 93 -0.60 1.27 19.24
C HIS A 93 -0.33 0.22 20.35
N PRO A 94 0.30 -0.93 20.06
CA PRO A 94 0.98 -1.31 18.81
C PRO A 94 0.15 -2.16 17.84
N ILE A 95 -1.14 -2.40 18.15
CA ILE A 95 -2.01 -3.29 17.35
C ILE A 95 -2.07 -2.86 15.89
N ASN A 96 -2.15 -1.55 15.63
CA ASN A 96 -2.15 -1.01 14.26
C ASN A 96 -0.91 -1.41 13.44
N LEU A 97 0.27 -1.57 14.05
CA LEU A 97 1.49 -1.98 13.35
C LEU A 97 1.45 -3.46 12.98
N TYR A 98 0.92 -4.32 13.86
CA TYR A 98 0.75 -5.74 13.55
C TYR A 98 -0.27 -5.97 12.43
N LEU A 99 -1.41 -5.26 12.48
CA LEU A 99 -2.42 -5.30 11.41
C LEU A 99 -1.85 -4.78 10.10
N LEU A 100 -1.06 -3.71 10.15
CA LEU A 100 -0.40 -3.14 8.98
C LEU A 100 0.62 -4.13 8.38
N ALA A 101 1.42 -4.81 9.20
CA ALA A 101 2.36 -5.83 8.73
C ALA A 101 1.64 -7.03 8.09
N ALA A 102 0.56 -7.51 8.71
CA ALA A 102 -0.27 -8.58 8.14
C ALA A 102 -0.89 -8.16 6.80
N PHE A 103 -1.35 -6.91 6.70
CA PHE A 103 -1.85 -6.33 5.46
C PHE A 103 -0.77 -6.31 4.38
N THR A 104 0.45 -5.86 4.71
CA THR A 104 1.58 -5.88 3.78
C THR A 104 1.93 -7.29 3.33
N LEU A 105 1.87 -8.30 4.21
CA LEU A 105 2.13 -9.69 3.83
C LEU A 105 1.12 -10.19 2.80
N LEU A 106 -0.18 -10.02 3.04
CA LEU A 106 -1.19 -10.42 2.07
C LEU A 106 -1.02 -9.69 0.74
N GLU A 107 -0.73 -8.39 0.79
CA GLU A 107 -0.56 -7.62 -0.43
C GLU A 107 0.73 -7.96 -1.17
N SER A 108 1.79 -8.32 -0.45
CA SER A 108 3.02 -8.81 -1.08
C SER A 108 2.77 -10.10 -1.87
N VAL A 109 1.88 -10.98 -1.41
CA VAL A 109 1.49 -12.19 -2.15
C VAL A 109 0.65 -11.86 -3.37
N SER A 110 -0.30 -10.92 -3.25
CA SER A 110 -1.10 -10.42 -4.39
C SER A 110 -0.18 -9.84 -5.48
N VAL A 111 0.73 -8.95 -5.09
CA VAL A 111 1.70 -8.32 -5.98
C VAL A 111 2.61 -9.39 -6.58
N ALA A 112 3.26 -10.22 -5.76
CA ALA A 112 4.17 -11.28 -6.19
C ALA A 112 3.55 -12.16 -7.26
N THR A 113 2.30 -12.59 -7.05
CA THR A 113 1.52 -13.35 -8.03
C THR A 113 1.35 -12.57 -9.33
N ALA A 114 0.90 -11.31 -9.26
CA ALA A 114 0.71 -10.49 -10.44
C ALA A 114 2.01 -10.35 -11.26
N VAL A 115 3.16 -10.21 -10.59
CA VAL A 115 4.46 -10.06 -11.26
C VAL A 115 4.89 -11.33 -11.99
N THR A 116 4.45 -12.51 -11.55
CA THR A 116 4.79 -13.79 -12.21
C THR A 116 4.16 -13.95 -13.60
N PHE A 117 3.14 -13.16 -13.96
CA PHE A 117 2.53 -13.15 -15.29
C PHE A 117 3.31 -12.30 -16.31
N TYR A 118 4.33 -11.57 -15.87
CA TYR A 118 5.15 -10.71 -16.72
C TYR A 118 6.60 -11.21 -16.77
N GLU A 119 7.28 -10.88 -17.87
CA GLU A 119 8.70 -11.16 -18.03
C GLU A 119 9.56 -10.35 -17.05
N TYR A 120 10.59 -10.98 -16.49
CA TYR A 120 11.42 -10.37 -15.44
C TYR A 120 12.11 -9.07 -15.89
N SER A 121 12.50 -9.00 -17.16
CA SER A 121 13.11 -7.80 -17.75
C SER A 121 12.15 -6.60 -17.71
N ILE A 122 10.87 -6.82 -18.02
CA ILE A 122 9.84 -5.77 -18.03
C ILE A 122 9.55 -5.30 -16.61
N VAL A 123 9.48 -6.27 -15.68
CA VAL A 123 9.21 -6.02 -14.27
C VAL A 123 10.30 -5.15 -13.63
N LEU A 124 11.57 -5.49 -13.86
CA LEU A 124 12.68 -4.70 -13.32
C LEU A 124 12.73 -3.29 -13.92
N GLN A 125 12.47 -3.15 -15.22
CA GLN A 125 12.37 -1.82 -15.85
C GLN A 125 11.28 -0.96 -15.20
N ALA A 126 10.08 -1.52 -15.01
CA ALA A 126 8.97 -0.82 -14.36
C ALA A 126 9.30 -0.46 -12.89
N PHE A 127 9.95 -1.35 -12.16
CA PHE A 127 10.40 -1.10 -10.79
C PHE A 127 11.40 0.06 -10.71
N PHE A 128 12.43 0.08 -11.55
CA PHE A 128 13.41 1.17 -11.54
C PHE A 128 12.79 2.50 -11.96
N LEU A 129 11.90 2.51 -12.94
CA LEU A 129 11.20 3.72 -13.37
C LEU A 129 10.31 4.28 -12.25
N THR A 130 9.50 3.43 -11.62
CA THR A 130 8.61 3.85 -10.51
C THR A 130 9.41 4.32 -9.31
N ALA A 131 10.51 3.66 -8.96
CA ALA A 131 11.42 4.10 -7.90
C ALA A 131 12.06 5.46 -8.22
N ALA A 132 12.54 5.67 -9.44
CA ALA A 132 13.14 6.93 -9.86
C ALA A 132 12.13 8.09 -9.80
N VAL A 133 10.92 7.88 -10.33
CA VAL A 133 9.84 8.89 -10.28
C VAL A 133 9.42 9.17 -8.83
N PHE A 134 9.26 8.14 -8.00
CA PHE A 134 8.88 8.29 -6.60
C PHE A 134 9.92 9.05 -5.78
N LEU A 135 11.21 8.69 -5.93
CA LEU A 135 12.30 9.37 -5.24
C LEU A 135 12.47 10.81 -5.75
N GLY A 136 12.38 11.04 -7.06
CA GLY A 136 12.43 12.36 -7.65
C GLY A 136 11.29 13.26 -7.14
N LEU A 137 10.06 12.72 -7.09
CA LEU A 137 8.91 13.45 -6.55
C LEU A 137 9.05 13.69 -5.05
N THR A 138 9.53 12.70 -4.29
CA THR A 138 9.79 12.84 -2.85
C THR A 138 10.80 13.96 -2.58
N ALA A 139 11.94 13.95 -3.27
CA ALA A 139 12.96 14.99 -3.17
C ALA A 139 12.42 16.37 -3.59
N TYR A 140 11.59 16.42 -4.64
CA TYR A 140 10.91 17.65 -5.04
C TYR A 140 9.96 18.15 -3.95
N THR A 141 9.14 17.29 -3.35
CA THR A 141 8.19 17.69 -2.29
C THR A 141 8.87 18.12 -0.99
N PHE A 142 10.04 17.58 -0.66
CA PHE A 142 10.80 18.01 0.52
C PHE A 142 11.48 19.36 0.34
N GLN A 143 11.82 19.73 -0.89
CA GLN A 143 12.44 21.02 -1.21
C GLN A 143 11.42 22.10 -1.60
N SER A 144 10.31 21.71 -2.19
CA SER A 144 9.31 22.62 -2.75
C SER A 144 8.42 23.20 -1.66
N LYS A 145 8.26 24.52 -1.68
CA LYS A 145 7.31 25.27 -0.82
C LYS A 145 5.93 25.46 -1.48
N ARG A 146 5.62 24.70 -2.54
CA ARG A 146 4.32 24.82 -3.22
C ARG A 146 3.21 24.15 -2.43
N ASP A 147 2.11 24.87 -2.26
CA ASP A 147 0.88 24.31 -1.69
C ASP A 147 0.14 23.46 -2.74
N PHE A 148 0.21 22.13 -2.58
CA PHE A 148 -0.48 21.17 -3.45
C PHE A 148 -1.99 21.01 -3.15
N SER A 149 -2.56 21.87 -2.30
CA SER A 149 -3.96 21.76 -1.88
C SER A 149 -4.96 21.75 -3.05
N LYS A 150 -4.66 22.46 -4.15
CA LYS A 150 -5.51 22.48 -5.36
C LYS A 150 -5.40 21.21 -6.19
N LEU A 151 -4.26 20.52 -6.14
CA LEU A 151 -4.07 19.22 -6.81
C LEU A 151 -4.88 18.13 -6.11
N GLY A 152 -5.09 18.23 -4.79
CA GLY A 152 -5.88 17.26 -4.03
C GLY A 152 -7.27 17.00 -4.59
N ALA A 153 -8.00 18.06 -4.99
CA ALA A 153 -9.33 17.92 -5.60
C ALA A 153 -9.29 17.18 -6.95
N GLY A 154 -8.26 17.42 -7.77
CA GLY A 154 -8.06 16.73 -9.05
C GLY A 154 -7.66 15.26 -8.89
N LEU A 155 -6.78 14.94 -7.93
CA LEU A 155 -6.45 13.55 -7.62
C LEU A 155 -7.68 12.80 -7.06
N PHE A 156 -8.48 13.46 -6.22
CA PHE A 156 -9.68 12.86 -5.66
C PHE A 156 -10.74 12.55 -6.73
N SER A 157 -10.99 13.48 -7.66
CA SER A 157 -11.91 13.22 -8.77
C SER A 157 -11.39 12.12 -9.70
N GLY A 158 -10.09 12.11 -10.01
CA GLY A 158 -9.44 11.06 -10.79
C GLY A 158 -9.55 9.67 -10.15
N LEU A 159 -9.39 9.58 -8.81
CA LEU A 159 -9.54 8.33 -8.07
C LEU A 159 -10.96 7.76 -8.21
N TRP A 160 -12.00 8.58 -8.05
CA TRP A 160 -13.39 8.14 -8.22
C TRP A 160 -13.68 7.65 -9.65
N ILE A 161 -13.17 8.36 -10.66
CA ILE A 161 -13.28 7.93 -12.06
C ILE A 161 -12.63 6.55 -12.24
N LEU A 162 -11.44 6.33 -11.67
CA LEU A 162 -10.72 5.06 -11.78
C LEU A 162 -11.44 3.91 -11.05
N ILE A 163 -12.02 4.16 -9.88
CA ILE A 163 -12.83 3.17 -9.14
C ILE A 163 -14.05 2.77 -9.98
N ILE A 164 -14.82 3.75 -10.47
CA ILE A 164 -16.02 3.49 -11.27
C ILE A 164 -15.66 2.73 -12.56
N ALA A 165 -14.62 3.18 -13.27
CA ALA A 165 -14.12 2.51 -14.46
C ALA A 165 -13.64 1.07 -14.18
N GLY A 166 -13.00 0.83 -13.02
CA GLY A 166 -12.60 -0.49 -12.57
C GLY A 166 -13.80 -1.42 -12.36
N PHE A 167 -14.83 -0.97 -11.64
CA PHE A 167 -16.07 -1.71 -11.46
C PHE A 167 -16.78 -2.01 -12.79
N MET A 168 -16.83 -1.03 -13.70
CA MET A 168 -17.40 -1.23 -15.03
C MET A 168 -16.66 -2.33 -15.82
N LYS A 169 -15.32 -2.36 -15.76
CA LYS A 169 -14.52 -3.41 -16.42
C LYS A 169 -14.80 -4.80 -15.84
N VAL A 170 -14.88 -4.93 -14.52
CA VAL A 170 -15.19 -6.23 -13.87
C VAL A 170 -16.57 -6.73 -14.29
N SER A 171 -17.59 -5.86 -14.24
CA SER A 171 -18.94 -6.21 -14.67
C SER A 171 -19.03 -6.59 -16.15
N PHE A 172 -18.28 -5.90 -17.02
CA PHE A 172 -18.23 -6.22 -18.45
C PHE A 172 -17.57 -7.58 -18.71
N VAL A 173 -16.43 -7.87 -18.06
CA VAL A 173 -15.74 -9.16 -18.18
C VAL A 173 -16.63 -10.30 -17.68
N LEU A 174 -17.33 -10.13 -16.55
CA LEU A 174 -18.27 -11.11 -16.01
C LEU A 174 -19.44 -11.37 -16.97
N PHE A 175 -20.00 -10.33 -17.58
CA PHE A 175 -21.05 -10.46 -18.59
C PHE A 175 -20.56 -11.22 -19.83
N THR A 176 -19.38 -10.86 -20.35
CA THR A 176 -18.78 -11.53 -21.51
C THR A 176 -18.53 -13.02 -21.24
N VAL A 177 -17.94 -13.37 -20.09
CA VAL A 177 -17.73 -14.77 -19.70
C VAL A 177 -19.05 -15.52 -19.57
N SER A 178 -20.07 -14.90 -18.97
CA SER A 178 -21.42 -15.50 -18.86
C SER A 178 -22.03 -15.79 -20.23
N VAL A 179 -21.90 -14.88 -21.19
CA VAL A 179 -22.41 -15.07 -22.57
C VAL A 179 -21.65 -16.17 -23.30
N TYR A 180 -20.34 -16.26 -23.15
CA TYR A 180 -19.56 -17.35 -23.76
C TYR A 180 -19.91 -18.72 -23.14
N CYS A 181 -20.05 -18.79 -21.80
CA CYS A 181 -20.48 -20.01 -21.13
C CYS A 181 -21.90 -20.45 -21.56
N SER A 182 -22.85 -19.53 -21.71
CA SER A 182 -24.21 -19.88 -22.17
C SER A 182 -24.23 -20.34 -23.63
N ASN A 183 -23.44 -19.73 -24.51
CA ASN A 183 -23.34 -20.16 -25.91
C ASN A 183 -22.64 -21.52 -26.06
N LEU A 184 -21.63 -21.82 -25.22
CA LEU A 184 -20.95 -23.13 -25.22
C LEU A 184 -21.84 -24.26 -24.72
N PHE A 185 -22.74 -23.99 -23.76
CA PHE A 185 -23.71 -24.97 -23.25
C PHE A 185 -24.88 -25.21 -24.21
N SER A 186 -25.19 -24.24 -25.09
CA SER A 186 -26.27 -24.36 -26.08
C SER A 186 -25.87 -25.12 -27.36
N PHE A 187 -24.58 -25.42 -27.54
CA PHE A 187 -24.03 -26.15 -28.69
C PHE A 187 -23.67 -27.62 -28.39
N LYS A 188 -24.05 -28.13 -27.22
CA LYS A 188 -23.84 -29.52 -26.78
C LYS A 188 -25.19 -30.18 -26.49
#